data_AF-A0A920JZ14-F1
#
_entry.id   AF-A0A920JZ14-F1
#
_cell.length_a   1.000
_cell.length_b   1.000
_cell.length_c   1.000
_cell.angle_alpha   90.00
_cell.angle_beta   90.00
_cell.angle_gamma   90.00
#
_symmetry.space_group_name_H-M   'P 1'
#
loop_
_entity.id
_entity.type
_entity.pdbx_description
1 polymer ?
#
loop_
_entity_poly.entity_id
_entity_poly.type
_entity_poly.pdbx_seq_one_letter_code
_entity_poly.pdbx_strand_id
1 'polypeptide(L)'
;MSILEQCISYGNENLTTDKISHLLGIIDEKVINDIVIHLFHKRLDNIIDIMKANEINDYSKLLDCITERIFQISISRQTNKNIYNLPELFLKDTIKLEDLQLWYSILLQAKDDFYIASSKADHLVMIFLRIMLFTEYPSTDDMKVMPEETTNVDRIKKKGKTF
;
A
#
# COMPACT_ATOMS: atom_id res chain seq x y z
N MET A 1 3.86 -1.33 36.42
CA MET A 1 4.10 -0.26 35.43
C MET A 1 2.95 -0.17 34.45
N SER A 2 1.87 0.46 34.91
CA SER A 2 0.83 1.05 34.08
C SER A 2 1.40 2.27 33.34
N ILE A 3 0.78 2.64 32.20
CA ILE A 3 1.13 3.87 31.46
C ILE A 3 0.99 5.10 32.36
N LEU A 4 0.03 5.12 33.30
CA LEU A 4 -0.10 6.16 34.32
C LEU A 4 1.14 6.26 35.22
N GLU A 5 1.69 5.13 35.66
CA GLU A 5 2.89 5.09 36.51
C GLU A 5 4.13 5.57 35.73
N GLN A 6 4.21 5.27 34.44
CA GLN A 6 5.27 5.78 33.54
C GLN A 6 5.14 7.30 33.34
N CYS A 7 3.96 7.82 33.01
CA CYS A 7 3.72 9.26 32.88
C CYS A 7 4.04 10.02 34.17
N ILE A 8 3.69 9.49 35.34
CA ILE A 8 4.03 10.09 36.64
C ILE A 8 5.55 10.06 36.87
N SER A 9 6.24 8.98 36.50
CA SER A 9 7.71 8.87 36.59
C SER A 9 8.45 9.90 35.72
N TYR A 10 7.88 10.30 34.56
CA TYR A 10 8.39 11.37 33.72
C TYR A 10 7.91 12.78 34.15
N GLY A 11 7.04 12.88 35.15
CA GLY A 11 6.35 14.10 35.56
C GLY A 11 7.22 15.22 36.15
N ASN A 12 8.49 14.96 36.44
CA ASN A 12 9.44 15.99 36.93
C ASN A 12 10.19 16.74 35.81
N GLU A 13 10.10 16.32 34.54
CA GLU A 13 10.75 17.00 33.41
C GLU A 13 9.81 17.18 32.22
N ASN A 14 9.12 18.33 32.18
CA ASN A 14 8.41 18.90 31.03
C ASN A 14 7.87 17.84 30.04
N LEU A 15 6.76 17.20 30.41
CA LEU A 15 5.99 16.31 29.55
C LEU A 15 5.45 17.08 28.34
N THR A 16 6.19 17.06 27.23
CA THR A 16 5.70 17.51 25.93
C THR A 16 4.77 16.46 25.32
N THR A 17 3.82 16.92 24.51
CA THR A 17 2.89 16.07 23.77
C THR A 17 3.63 14.98 22.97
N ASP A 18 4.81 15.30 22.44
CA ASP A 18 5.65 14.39 21.66
C ASP A 18 6.14 13.18 22.48
N LYS A 19 6.56 13.39 23.74
CA LYS A 19 6.97 12.30 24.64
C LYS A 19 5.79 11.38 24.97
N ILE A 20 4.60 11.95 25.17
CA ILE A 20 3.37 11.19 25.44
C ILE A 20 2.92 10.42 24.18
N SER A 21 3.00 11.05 23.01
CA SER A 21 2.72 10.41 21.72
C SER A 21 3.65 9.23 21.47
N HIS A 22 4.97 9.41 21.67
CA HIS A 22 5.95 8.35 21.55
C HIS A 22 5.68 7.20 22.54
N LEU A 23 5.34 7.50 23.80
CA LEU A 23 5.01 6.50 24.84
C LEU A 23 3.72 5.71 24.52
N LEU A 24 2.74 6.35 23.87
CA LEU A 24 1.49 5.73 23.40
C LEU A 24 1.63 5.08 22.01
N GLY A 25 2.81 5.13 21.39
CA GLY A 25 3.03 4.74 20.00
C GLY A 25 2.12 5.49 19.01
N ILE A 26 1.74 6.73 19.30
CA ILE A 26 0.99 7.58 18.37
C ILE A 26 1.96 8.01 17.27
N ILE A 27 1.63 7.64 16.05
CA ILE A 27 2.41 7.94 14.84
C ILE A 27 1.86 9.26 14.27
N ASP A 28 2.73 10.19 13.91
CA ASP A 28 2.32 11.47 13.31
C ASP A 28 1.58 11.21 11.98
N GLU A 29 0.43 11.87 11.81
CA GLU A 29 -0.33 11.87 10.57
C GLU A 29 0.50 12.27 9.35
N LYS A 30 1.53 13.12 9.53
CA LYS A 30 2.50 13.45 8.47
C LYS A 30 3.28 12.24 8.00
N VAL A 31 3.81 11.43 8.92
CA VAL A 31 4.56 10.20 8.59
C VAL A 31 3.67 9.22 7.82
N ILE A 32 2.42 9.06 8.26
CA ILE A 32 1.42 8.22 7.56
C ILE A 32 1.14 8.77 6.16
N ASN A 33 0.95 10.08 6.02
CA ASN A 33 0.70 10.74 4.74
C ASN A 33 1.91 10.61 3.80
N ASP A 34 3.13 10.83 4.27
CA ASP A 34 4.35 10.76 3.49
C ASP A 34 4.61 9.32 3.00
N ILE A 35 4.39 8.30 3.85
CA ILE A 35 4.47 6.90 3.44
C ILE A 35 3.45 6.60 2.33
N VAL A 36 2.20 7.06 2.48
CA VAL A 36 1.16 6.90 1.45
C VAL A 36 1.53 7.62 0.14
N ILE A 37 2.11 8.82 0.22
CA ILE A 37 2.63 9.58 -0.94
C ILE A 37 3.78 8.82 -1.63
N HIS A 38 4.72 8.24 -0.88
CA HIS A 38 5.82 7.47 -1.46
C HIS A 38 5.39 6.11 -2.01
N LEU A 39 4.32 5.52 -1.44
CA LEU A 39 3.66 4.34 -1.97
C LEU A 39 3.04 4.64 -3.35
N PHE A 40 2.38 5.79 -3.52
CA PHE A 40 1.88 6.25 -4.82
C PHE A 40 2.99 6.46 -5.85
N HIS A 41 4.13 7.01 -5.44
CA HIS A 41 5.29 7.22 -6.31
C HIS A 41 6.18 5.96 -6.50
N LYS A 42 5.76 4.79 -5.98
CA LYS A 42 6.52 3.52 -6.03
C LYS A 42 7.97 3.64 -5.52
N ARG A 43 8.21 4.47 -4.49
CA ARG A 43 9.53 4.71 -3.90
C ARG A 43 9.70 3.99 -2.56
N LEU A 44 10.10 2.73 -2.61
CA LEU A 44 10.25 1.88 -1.42
C LEU A 44 11.44 2.30 -0.55
N ASP A 45 12.51 2.80 -1.17
CA ASP A 45 13.67 3.42 -0.55
C ASP A 45 13.26 4.56 0.40
N ASN A 46 12.49 5.53 -0.11
CA ASN A 46 11.96 6.64 0.68
C ASN A 46 11.12 6.16 1.88
N ILE A 47 10.28 5.13 1.71
CA ILE A 47 9.45 4.59 2.80
C ILE A 47 10.32 3.97 3.90
N ILE A 48 11.33 3.17 3.52
CA ILE A 48 12.27 2.54 4.45
C ILE A 48 13.04 3.60 5.25
N ASP A 49 13.48 4.67 4.59
CA ASP A 49 14.21 5.74 5.28
C ASP A 49 13.32 6.56 6.22
N ILE A 50 12.05 6.82 5.85
CA ILE A 50 11.06 7.41 6.76
C ILE A 50 10.79 6.52 7.97
N MET A 51 10.63 5.21 7.79
CA MET A 51 10.41 4.25 8.89
C MET A 51 11.59 4.21 9.87
N LYS A 52 12.83 4.33 9.37
CA LYS A 52 14.04 4.42 10.21
C LYS A 52 14.16 5.77 10.92
N ALA A 53 13.93 6.87 10.21
CA ALA A 53 14.11 8.23 10.72
C ALA A 53 13.11 8.60 11.84
N ASN A 54 11.95 7.94 11.88
CA ASN A 54 10.90 8.17 12.88
C ASN A 54 10.88 7.13 14.02
N GLU A 55 11.92 6.29 14.14
CA GLU A 55 12.11 5.31 15.23
C GLU A 55 10.83 4.52 15.60
N ILE A 56 10.13 4.00 14.58
CA ILE A 56 8.77 3.46 14.75
C ILE A 56 8.78 2.18 15.58
N ASN A 57 8.37 2.30 16.84
CA ASN A 57 8.36 1.21 17.82
C ASN A 57 7.20 0.20 17.62
N ASP A 58 6.10 0.60 16.95
CA ASP A 58 4.95 -0.29 16.70
C ASP A 58 4.54 -0.28 15.21
N TYR A 59 5.12 -1.22 14.47
CA TYR A 59 4.79 -1.46 13.06
C TYR A 59 3.39 -2.06 12.85
N SER A 60 2.77 -2.69 13.85
CA SER A 60 1.39 -3.18 13.75
C SER A 60 0.42 -2.00 13.77
N LYS A 61 0.65 -1.03 14.67
CA LYS A 61 -0.10 0.22 14.69
C LYS A 61 0.15 1.08 13.45
N LEU A 62 1.36 1.07 12.89
CA LEU A 62 1.64 1.72 11.60
C LEU A 62 0.80 1.11 10.46
N LEU A 63 0.73 -0.22 10.38
CA LEU A 63 -0.13 -0.91 9.40
C LEU A 63 -1.60 -0.50 9.56
N ASP A 64 -2.10 -0.43 10.81
CA ASP A 64 -3.46 -0.01 11.10
C ASP A 64 -3.74 1.43 10.64
N CYS A 65 -2.86 2.38 10.99
CA CYS A 65 -3.00 3.78 10.58
C CYS A 65 -2.94 3.98 9.05
N ILE A 66 -2.09 3.22 8.34
CA ILE A 66 -2.02 3.27 6.87
C ILE A 66 -3.28 2.65 6.24
N THR A 67 -3.78 1.54 6.80
CA THR A 67 -5.03 0.89 6.37
C THR A 67 -6.22 1.83 6.54
N GLU A 68 -6.31 2.51 7.69
CA GLU A 68 -7.33 3.52 7.95
C GLU A 68 -7.21 4.71 6.99
N ARG A 69 -6.00 5.23 6.75
CA ARG A 69 -5.80 6.34 5.82
C ARG A 69 -6.26 6.00 4.40
N ILE A 70 -5.95 4.81 3.90
CA ILE A 70 -6.38 4.35 2.56
C ILE A 70 -7.91 4.18 2.50
N PHE A 71 -8.55 3.71 3.57
CA PHE A 71 -10.01 3.71 3.70
C PHE A 71 -10.58 5.14 3.65
N GLN A 72 -10.06 6.08 4.45
CA GLN A 72 -10.51 7.47 4.46
C GLN A 72 -10.38 8.14 3.08
N ILE A 73 -9.28 7.90 2.36
CA ILE A 73 -9.07 8.37 0.99
C ILE A 73 -10.12 7.78 0.04
N SER A 74 -10.34 6.46 0.11
CA SER A 74 -11.32 5.76 -0.74
C SER A 74 -12.74 6.31 -0.56
N ILE A 75 -13.18 6.47 0.69
CA ILE A 75 -14.51 7.02 1.01
C ILE A 75 -14.62 8.50 0.58
N SER A 76 -13.59 9.31 0.82
CA SER A 76 -13.62 10.74 0.48
C SER A 76 -13.74 10.97 -1.03
N ARG A 77 -13.04 10.16 -1.83
CA ARG A 77 -13.15 10.18 -3.30
C ARG A 77 -14.49 9.64 -3.79
N GLN A 78 -14.93 8.47 -3.31
CA GLN A 78 -16.22 7.89 -3.72
C GLN A 78 -17.43 8.78 -3.37
N THR A 79 -17.34 9.57 -2.29
CA THR A 79 -18.41 10.47 -1.85
C THR A 79 -18.23 11.93 -2.29
N ASN A 80 -17.10 12.27 -2.91
CA ASN A 80 -16.66 13.64 -3.22
C ASN A 80 -16.75 14.60 -2.01
N LYS A 81 -16.42 14.11 -0.80
CA LYS A 81 -16.47 14.87 0.46
C LYS A 81 -15.24 14.62 1.30
N ASN A 82 -14.52 15.68 1.64
CA ASN A 82 -13.37 15.60 2.54
C ASN A 82 -13.81 15.59 4.02
N ILE A 83 -14.43 14.50 4.46
CA ILE A 83 -14.94 14.36 5.84
C ILE A 83 -13.78 14.24 6.84
N TYR A 84 -12.64 13.68 6.40
CA TYR A 84 -11.50 13.33 7.25
C TYR A 84 -10.35 14.35 7.20
N ASN A 85 -10.59 15.56 6.68
CA ASN A 85 -9.59 16.64 6.56
C ASN A 85 -8.27 16.21 5.87
N LEU A 86 -8.39 15.36 4.85
CA LEU A 86 -7.26 14.86 4.06
C LEU A 86 -6.60 15.98 3.24
N PRO A 87 -5.27 15.92 3.03
CA PRO A 87 -4.58 16.74 2.04
C PRO A 87 -5.23 16.65 0.66
N GLU A 88 -5.37 17.79 -0.03
CA GLU A 88 -5.97 17.87 -1.38
C GLU A 88 -5.32 16.92 -2.40
N LEU A 89 -4.03 16.60 -2.22
CA LEU A 89 -3.29 15.65 -3.05
C LEU A 89 -4.00 14.28 -3.14
N PHE A 90 -4.62 13.82 -2.05
CA PHE A 90 -5.32 12.54 -1.98
C PHE A 90 -6.74 12.56 -2.52
N LEU A 91 -7.31 13.75 -2.76
CA LEU A 91 -8.64 13.92 -3.34
C LEU A 91 -8.61 13.96 -4.87
N LYS A 92 -7.42 14.04 -5.47
CA LYS A 92 -7.21 14.01 -6.92
C LYS A 92 -7.30 12.59 -7.46
N ASP A 93 -7.86 12.42 -8.65
CA ASP A 93 -7.99 11.12 -9.34
C ASP A 93 -6.69 10.60 -9.97
N THR A 94 -5.55 10.82 -9.30
CA THR A 94 -4.21 10.39 -9.73
C THR A 94 -4.05 8.86 -9.78
N ILE A 95 -4.83 8.14 -8.96
CA ILE A 95 -4.83 6.67 -8.83
C ILE A 95 -6.26 6.17 -9.05
N LYS A 96 -6.47 4.98 -9.60
CA LYS A 96 -7.83 4.45 -9.78
C LYS A 96 -8.44 4.06 -8.44
N LEU A 97 -9.77 4.03 -8.33
CA LEU A 97 -10.41 3.63 -7.07
C LEU A 97 -10.25 2.13 -6.82
N GLU A 98 -10.21 1.36 -7.91
CA GLU A 98 -9.91 -0.07 -7.98
C GLU A 98 -8.53 -0.38 -7.38
N ASP A 99 -7.52 0.43 -7.71
CA ASP A 99 -6.18 0.32 -7.14
C ASP A 99 -6.22 0.57 -5.63
N LEU A 100 -6.88 1.63 -5.14
CA LEU A 100 -7.04 1.89 -3.71
C LEU A 100 -7.76 0.75 -2.96
N GLN A 101 -8.76 0.11 -3.58
CA GLN A 101 -9.44 -1.06 -3.01
C GLN A 101 -8.53 -2.29 -2.97
N LEU A 102 -7.70 -2.50 -4.00
CA LEU A 102 -6.67 -3.54 -4.00
C LEU A 102 -5.65 -3.31 -2.87
N TRP A 103 -5.22 -2.08 -2.64
CA TRP A 103 -4.30 -1.71 -1.55
C TRP A 103 -4.92 -2.04 -0.19
N TYR A 104 -6.16 -1.60 0.02
CA TYR A 104 -6.90 -1.88 1.24
C TYR A 104 -7.05 -3.38 1.50
N SER A 105 -7.34 -4.17 0.46
CA SER A 105 -7.43 -5.64 0.56
C SER A 105 -6.09 -6.30 0.90
N ILE A 106 -4.97 -5.84 0.31
CA ILE A 106 -3.63 -6.37 0.60
C ILE A 106 -3.23 -6.07 2.06
N LEU A 107 -3.48 -4.84 2.53
CA LEU A 107 -3.19 -4.43 3.90
C LEU A 107 -4.03 -5.21 4.91
N LEU A 108 -5.33 -5.37 4.63
CA LEU A 108 -6.24 -6.12 5.50
C LEU A 108 -5.85 -7.60 5.61
N GLN A 109 -5.49 -8.25 4.49
CA GLN A 109 -4.98 -9.63 4.50
C GLN A 109 -3.71 -9.74 5.37
N ALA A 110 -2.79 -8.79 5.24
CA ALA A 110 -1.51 -8.86 5.90
C ALA A 110 -1.54 -8.54 7.41
N LYS A 111 -2.67 -8.06 7.95
CA LYS A 111 -2.85 -7.89 9.41
C LYS A 111 -2.81 -9.21 10.17
N ASP A 112 -3.33 -10.29 9.57
CA ASP A 112 -3.30 -11.62 10.18
C ASP A 112 -1.87 -12.21 10.14
N ASP A 113 -1.19 -12.06 9.00
CA ASP A 113 0.21 -12.50 8.82
C ASP A 113 1.20 -11.77 9.77
N PHE A 114 0.86 -10.56 10.20
CA PHE A 114 1.68 -9.72 11.08
C PHE A 114 1.89 -10.28 12.49
N TYR A 115 1.05 -11.21 12.94
CA TYR A 115 1.20 -11.86 14.27
C TYR A 115 2.28 -12.94 14.26
N ILE A 116 2.52 -13.58 13.11
CA ILE A 116 3.48 -14.69 12.94
C ILE A 116 4.82 -14.26 12.32
N ALA A 117 4.92 -13.01 11.86
CA ALA A 117 6.12 -12.48 11.22
C ALA A 117 7.31 -12.36 12.18
N SER A 118 8.45 -12.95 11.82
CA SER A 118 9.70 -12.90 12.62
C SER A 118 10.28 -11.49 12.75
N SER A 119 10.05 -10.63 11.74
CA SER A 119 10.39 -9.21 11.76
C SER A 119 9.22 -8.42 11.21
N LYS A 120 8.57 -7.63 12.07
CA LYS A 120 7.42 -6.79 11.69
C LYS A 120 7.80 -5.69 10.70
N ALA A 121 9.01 -5.15 10.81
CA ALA A 121 9.51 -4.11 9.91
C ALA A 121 9.69 -4.65 8.49
N ASP A 122 10.39 -5.78 8.33
CA ASP A 122 10.65 -6.39 7.03
C ASP A 122 9.35 -6.92 6.39
N HIS A 123 8.44 -7.46 7.21
CA HIS A 123 7.13 -7.87 6.74
C HIS A 123 6.31 -6.66 6.22
N LEU A 124 6.37 -5.50 6.88
CA LEU A 124 5.72 -4.29 6.39
C LEU A 124 6.31 -3.79 5.06
N VAL A 125 7.64 -3.83 4.91
CA VAL A 125 8.32 -3.53 3.64
C VAL A 125 7.87 -4.49 2.53
N MET A 126 7.70 -5.78 2.84
CA MET A 126 7.16 -6.76 1.89
C MET A 126 5.70 -6.50 1.50
N ILE A 127 4.86 -5.99 2.41
CA ILE A 127 3.49 -5.56 2.10
C ILE A 127 3.51 -4.36 1.14
N PHE A 128 4.34 -3.35 1.39
CA PHE A 128 4.46 -2.20 0.50
C PHE A 128 5.02 -2.59 -0.87
N LEU A 129 6.02 -3.47 -0.94
CA LEU A 129 6.52 -4.03 -2.19
C LEU A 129 5.41 -4.80 -2.93
N ARG A 130 4.62 -5.60 -2.22
CA ARG A 130 3.44 -6.30 -2.79
C ARG A 130 2.47 -5.28 -3.39
N ILE A 131 2.10 -4.22 -2.66
CA ILE A 131 1.26 -3.15 -3.19
C ILE A 131 1.87 -2.57 -4.47
N MET A 132 3.14 -2.14 -4.46
CA MET A 132 3.80 -1.54 -5.64
C MET A 132 3.82 -2.46 -6.86
N LEU A 133 3.97 -3.78 -6.67
CA LEU A 133 3.99 -4.79 -7.74
C LEU A 133 2.59 -5.13 -8.28
N PHE A 134 1.56 -5.13 -7.41
CA PHE A 134 0.18 -5.44 -7.81
C PHE A 134 -0.59 -4.19 -8.29
N THR A 135 -0.04 -2.98 -8.12
CA THR A 135 -0.65 -1.73 -8.60
C THR A 135 -0.20 -1.41 -10.02
N GLU A 136 -0.76 -2.14 -10.98
CA GLU A 136 -0.88 -1.82 -12.42
C GLU A 136 -1.19 -3.12 -13.15
N TYR A 137 -2.30 -3.20 -13.90
CA TYR A 137 -2.46 -3.97 -15.16
C TYR A 137 -3.83 -3.59 -15.79
N PRO A 138 -3.96 -3.54 -17.15
CA PRO A 138 -3.71 -4.71 -18.02
C PRO A 138 -2.81 -4.49 -19.26
N SER A 139 -1.95 -5.50 -19.48
CA SER A 139 -1.59 -6.17 -20.75
C SER A 139 -1.11 -5.38 -21.99
N THR A 140 0.12 -5.64 -22.44
CA THR A 140 0.44 -6.15 -23.80
C THR A 140 1.85 -6.79 -23.86
N ASP A 141 1.97 -8.11 -23.64
CA ASP A 141 3.01 -8.92 -24.32
C ASP A 141 2.61 -10.42 -24.37
N ASP A 142 2.15 -11.00 -23.25
CA ASP A 142 1.84 -12.44 -23.13
C ASP A 142 0.49 -12.90 -23.74
N MET A 143 0.03 -12.24 -24.81
CA MET A 143 -1.03 -12.76 -25.69
C MET A 143 -0.55 -12.85 -27.14
N LYS A 144 0.60 -13.51 -27.36
CA LYS A 144 1.02 -13.87 -28.72
C LYS A 144 1.75 -15.21 -28.91
N VAL A 145 1.41 -16.23 -28.11
CA VAL A 145 1.72 -17.63 -28.46
C VAL A 145 0.53 -18.56 -28.20
N MET A 146 -0.51 -18.43 -29.02
CA MET A 146 -1.25 -19.60 -29.49
C MET A 146 -0.65 -20.00 -30.84
N PRO A 147 0.05 -21.14 -30.95
CA PRO A 147 0.30 -21.75 -32.25
C PRO A 147 -1.05 -22.24 -32.78
N GLU A 148 -1.45 -21.75 -33.95
CA GLU A 148 -2.69 -22.15 -34.60
C GLU A 148 -2.67 -23.66 -34.92
N GLU A 149 -3.76 -24.37 -34.63
CA GLU A 149 -3.96 -25.74 -35.08
C GLU A 149 -4.05 -25.79 -36.61
N THR A 150 -2.92 -25.99 -37.29
CA THR A 150 -2.88 -26.31 -38.73
C THR A 150 -2.69 -27.81 -38.96
N THR A 151 -3.65 -28.61 -38.48
CA THR A 151 -3.87 -29.97 -38.99
C THR A 151 -4.43 -29.92 -40.40
N ASN A 152 -3.51 -29.87 -41.36
CA ASN A 152 -3.76 -29.95 -42.79
C ASN A 152 -4.57 -31.21 -43.17
N VAL A 153 -5.82 -31.03 -43.62
CA VAL A 153 -6.57 -32.03 -44.38
C VAL A 153 -7.34 -31.40 -45.55
N ASP A 154 -6.70 -31.41 -46.72
CA ASP A 154 -7.29 -31.73 -48.03
C ASP A 154 -8.49 -30.92 -48.57
N ARG A 155 -8.29 -30.19 -49.70
CA ARG A 155 -8.98 -30.47 -50.99
C ARG A 155 -8.61 -29.52 -52.14
N ILE A 156 -7.77 -30.05 -53.03
CA ILE A 156 -7.91 -30.07 -54.50
C ILE A 156 -8.94 -29.09 -55.13
N LYS A 157 -8.47 -28.11 -55.94
CA LYS A 157 -9.00 -27.86 -57.31
C LYS A 157 -8.24 -26.82 -58.16
N LYS A 158 -7.71 -27.31 -59.29
CA LYS A 158 -7.61 -26.68 -60.64
C LYS A 158 -7.07 -25.24 -60.79
N LYS A 159 -5.87 -25.15 -61.38
CA LYS A 159 -5.49 -24.46 -62.65
C LYS A 159 -3.95 -24.57 -62.78
N GLY A 160 -3.30 -24.94 -63.89
CA GLY A 160 -3.77 -25.29 -65.23
C GLY A 160 -3.26 -24.29 -66.27
N LYS A 161 -2.27 -24.70 -67.09
CA LYS A 161 -1.73 -23.96 -68.25
C LYS A 161 -0.94 -22.68 -67.87
N THR A 162 -0.13 -22.06 -68.73
CA THR A 162 0.06 -22.24 -70.19
C THR A 162 1.42 -22.86 -70.50
N PHE A 163 1.59 -23.75 -71.48
CA PHE A 163 0.67 -24.20 -72.56
C PHE A 163 -0.60 -24.95 -72.14
#